data_AF-A0A8T3N7F9-F1
#
_entry.id   AF-A0A8T3N7F9-F1
#
_cell.length_a   1.000
_cell.length_b   1.000
_cell.length_c   1.000
_cell.angle_alpha   90.00
_cell.angle_beta   90.00
_cell.angle_gamma   90.00
#
_symmetry.space_group_name_H-M   'P 1'
#
loop_
_entity.id
_entity.type
_entity.pdbx_description
1 polymer ?
#
loop_
_entity_poly.entity_id
_entity_poly.type
_entity_poly.pdbx_seq_one_letter_code
_entity_poly.pdbx_strand_id
1 'polypeptide(L)'
;MNKQWLMGIGLLALSNLSIAAGWQDSQTITEYFIDGDNTSDRLYVAFDQSPNPDGCRSDARFARVDSQTPKGKYLFSIILSAHASQQTVTPKLEGCDELERPIVTGLRVESAP
;
A
#
# COMPACT_ATOMS: atom_id res chain seq x y z
N MET A 1 -24.78 0.99 55.11
CA MET A 1 -23.61 0.88 54.21
C MET A 1 -23.63 -0.51 53.59
N ASN A 2 -23.83 -0.62 52.27
CA ASN A 2 -23.04 -1.49 51.37
C ASN A 2 -23.58 -1.41 49.94
N LYS A 3 -22.70 -0.94 49.05
CA LYS A 3 -22.84 -0.93 47.59
C LYS A 3 -22.43 -2.31 47.08
N GLN A 4 -23.16 -2.89 46.14
CA GLN A 4 -22.62 -3.86 45.19
C GLN A 4 -23.34 -3.72 43.84
N TRP A 5 -22.69 -2.96 42.96
CA TRP A 5 -22.91 -2.95 41.53
C TRP A 5 -21.93 -3.95 40.92
N LEU A 6 -22.41 -4.92 40.14
CA LEU A 6 -21.62 -5.69 39.18
C LEU A 6 -22.50 -5.79 37.93
N MET A 7 -22.53 -4.76 37.08
CA MET A 7 -21.72 -4.68 35.86
C MET A 7 -21.57 -6.05 35.19
N GLY A 8 -22.59 -6.42 34.43
CA GLY A 8 -22.52 -7.50 33.45
C GLY A 8 -21.52 -7.15 32.36
N ILE A 9 -20.52 -8.01 32.22
CA ILE A 9 -19.39 -7.92 31.30
C ILE A 9 -19.91 -7.97 29.86
N GLY A 10 -19.81 -6.85 29.14
CA GLY A 10 -19.93 -6.85 27.69
C GLY A 10 -18.69 -7.52 27.09
N LEU A 11 -18.87 -8.73 26.54
CA LEU A 11 -17.89 -9.33 25.63
C LEU A 11 -17.83 -8.45 24.37
N LEU A 12 -16.90 -7.50 24.34
CA LEU A 12 -16.53 -6.79 23.14
C LEU A 12 -15.88 -7.79 22.17
N ALA A 13 -16.58 -8.04 21.08
CA ALA A 13 -16.07 -8.76 19.92
C ALA A 13 -14.89 -7.98 19.31
N LEU A 14 -13.68 -8.30 19.75
CA LEU A 14 -12.45 -7.93 19.06
C LEU A 14 -12.26 -8.90 17.90
N SER A 15 -13.02 -8.70 16.82
CA SER A 15 -12.66 -9.21 15.50
C SER A 15 -11.40 -8.47 15.06
N ASN A 16 -10.24 -9.00 15.49
CA ASN A 16 -8.94 -8.58 14.99
C ASN A 16 -8.94 -8.76 13.47
N LEU A 17 -9.05 -7.64 12.77
CA LEU A 17 -8.72 -7.52 11.36
C LEU A 17 -7.24 -7.87 11.22
N SER A 18 -6.94 -9.13 10.92
CA SER A 18 -5.63 -9.57 10.47
C SER A 18 -5.40 -8.94 9.10
N ILE A 19 -4.98 -7.67 9.05
CA ILE A 19 -4.38 -7.11 7.83
C ILE A 19 -3.16 -7.99 7.56
N ALA A 20 -3.23 -8.78 6.49
CA ALA A 20 -2.12 -9.63 6.08
C ALA A 20 -0.89 -8.73 5.86
N ALA A 21 0.22 -9.05 6.54
CA ALA A 21 1.41 -8.20 6.62
C ALA A 21 1.76 -7.52 5.28
N GLY A 22 1.78 -6.18 5.30
CA GLY A 22 2.14 -5.32 4.17
C GLY A 22 1.01 -5.01 3.16
N TRP A 23 -0.11 -5.74 3.13
CA TRP A 23 -1.23 -5.38 2.24
C TRP A 23 -1.98 -4.17 2.78
N GLN A 24 -2.20 -3.18 1.92
CA GLN A 24 -2.97 -1.97 2.25
C GLN A 24 -4.45 -2.18 1.96
N ASP A 25 -5.26 -1.15 2.21
CA ASP A 25 -6.64 -1.11 1.75
C ASP A 25 -6.73 -0.95 0.21
N SER A 26 -7.93 -1.15 -0.33
CA SER A 26 -8.21 -0.89 -1.75
C SER A 26 -8.14 0.61 -2.04
N GLN A 27 -7.39 0.98 -3.06
CA GLN A 27 -7.00 2.35 -3.39
C GLN A 27 -7.03 2.58 -4.90
N THR A 28 -7.18 3.83 -5.32
CA THR A 28 -6.97 4.22 -6.71
C THR A 28 -5.53 4.67 -6.93
N ILE A 29 -4.98 4.37 -8.12
CA ILE A 29 -3.71 4.95 -8.57
C ILE A 29 -4.01 6.37 -9.05
N THR A 30 -3.32 7.36 -8.50
CA THR A 30 -3.55 8.78 -8.82
C THR A 30 -2.47 9.36 -9.73
N GLU A 31 -1.25 8.81 -9.65
CA GLU A 31 -0.09 9.30 -10.40
C GLU A 31 0.97 8.20 -10.50
N TYR A 32 1.74 8.20 -11.57
CA TYR A 32 2.97 7.43 -11.67
C TYR A 32 3.99 8.17 -12.53
N PHE A 33 5.28 7.95 -12.25
CA PHE A 33 6.36 8.51 -13.07
C PHE A 33 7.61 7.64 -12.98
N ILE A 34 8.50 7.85 -13.96
CA ILE A 34 9.84 7.29 -13.98
C ILE A 34 10.80 8.47 -13.82
N ASP A 35 11.73 8.35 -12.88
CA ASP A 35 12.80 9.30 -12.64
C ASP A 35 14.12 8.54 -12.61
N GLY A 36 15.10 9.01 -13.37
CA GLY A 36 16.35 8.30 -13.57
C GLY A 36 17.02 8.63 -14.89
N ASP A 37 18.06 7.86 -15.19
CA ASP A 37 18.79 7.91 -16.45
C ASP A 37 18.84 6.51 -17.09
N ASN A 38 19.49 6.40 -18.25
CA ASN A 38 19.64 5.16 -19.01
C ASN A 38 20.34 4.00 -18.25
N THR A 39 20.81 4.23 -17.02
CA THR A 39 21.54 3.25 -16.19
C THR A 39 20.83 2.93 -14.87
N SER A 40 19.96 3.81 -14.39
CA SER A 40 19.20 3.63 -13.15
C SER A 40 17.86 4.33 -13.20
N ASP A 41 16.87 3.70 -13.83
CA ASP A 41 15.49 4.13 -13.73
C ASP A 41 14.92 3.78 -12.34
N ARG A 42 14.22 4.73 -11.73
CA ARG A 42 13.43 4.54 -10.52
C ARG A 42 11.98 4.82 -10.85
N LEU A 43 11.11 3.94 -10.40
CA LEU A 43 9.70 4.02 -10.72
C LEU A 43 8.89 4.34 -9.48
N TYR A 44 7.95 5.26 -9.63
CA TYR A 44 7.13 5.73 -8.54
C TYR A 44 5.66 5.69 -8.90
N VAL A 45 4.85 5.39 -7.88
CA VAL A 45 3.40 5.37 -7.96
C VAL A 45 2.83 6.07 -6.72
N ALA A 46 1.80 6.88 -6.91
CA ALA A 46 0.99 7.43 -5.84
C ALA A 46 -0.39 6.77 -5.85
N PHE A 47 -0.89 6.58 -4.64
CA PHE A 47 -2.27 6.14 -4.40
C PHE A 47 -3.07 7.30 -3.79
N ASP A 48 -4.39 7.20 -3.78
CA ASP A 48 -5.28 8.20 -3.17
C ASP A 48 -5.10 8.33 -1.65
N GLN A 49 -4.67 7.26 -1.00
CA GLN A 49 -4.29 7.25 0.41
C GLN A 49 -2.78 7.08 0.54
N SER A 50 -2.17 7.82 1.47
CA SER A 50 -0.73 7.74 1.65
C SER A 50 -0.31 6.35 2.13
N PRO A 51 0.55 5.66 1.38
CA PRO A 51 1.05 4.35 1.76
C PRO A 51 2.06 4.47 2.92
N ASN A 52 1.73 4.07 4.16
CA ASN A 52 2.74 4.05 5.24
C ASN A 52 2.59 2.90 6.25
N PRO A 53 2.87 1.65 5.86
CA PRO A 53 2.74 0.51 6.78
C PRO A 53 3.96 0.26 7.67
N ASP A 54 5.17 0.70 7.28
CA ASP A 54 6.42 0.17 7.86
C ASP A 54 7.30 1.22 8.58
N GLY A 55 6.71 2.34 9.00
CA GLY A 55 7.49 3.43 9.61
C GLY A 55 8.41 4.12 8.60
N CYS A 56 8.11 3.99 7.32
CA CYS A 56 8.67 4.83 6.27
C CYS A 56 8.21 6.29 6.49
N ARG A 57 8.84 7.21 5.76
CA ARG A 57 8.58 8.65 5.90
C ARG A 57 7.09 8.93 5.75
N SER A 58 6.47 9.53 6.76
CA SER A 58 5.01 9.69 6.85
C SER A 58 4.41 10.63 5.80
N ASP A 59 5.23 11.48 5.19
CA ASP A 59 4.84 12.40 4.13
C ASP A 59 5.19 11.84 2.72
N ALA A 60 5.59 10.57 2.65
CA ALA A 60 5.86 9.92 1.38
C ALA A 60 4.56 9.82 0.56
N ARG A 61 4.44 10.73 -0.41
CA ARG A 61 3.37 10.72 -1.40
C ARG A 61 3.48 9.54 -2.38
N PHE A 62 4.69 9.03 -2.57
CA PHE A 62 5.01 8.03 -3.58
C PHE A 62 5.61 6.78 -2.97
N ALA A 63 5.17 5.63 -3.46
CA ALA A 63 5.83 4.35 -3.24
C ALA A 63 6.75 4.03 -4.42
N ARG A 64 7.90 3.40 -4.13
CA ARG A 64 8.84 2.94 -5.14
C ARG A 64 8.45 1.56 -5.67
N VAL A 65 8.58 1.38 -6.97
CA VAL A 65 8.59 0.06 -7.62
C VAL A 65 10.02 -0.20 -8.10
N ASP A 66 10.58 -1.36 -7.77
CA ASP A 66 11.93 -1.71 -8.20
C ASP A 66 11.99 -2.20 -9.65
N SER A 67 12.02 -1.24 -10.58
CA SER A 67 12.12 -1.42 -12.03
C SER A 67 13.35 -2.20 -12.51
N GLN A 68 14.37 -2.37 -11.66
CA GLN A 68 15.57 -3.15 -12.02
C GLN A 68 15.31 -4.66 -11.97
N THR A 69 14.26 -5.09 -11.27
CA THR A 69 13.87 -6.50 -11.18
C THR A 69 12.83 -6.87 -12.25
N PRO A 70 12.81 -8.12 -12.74
CA PRO A 70 11.72 -8.59 -13.60
C PRO A 70 10.34 -8.38 -12.97
N LYS A 71 10.24 -8.60 -11.66
CA LYS A 71 9.01 -8.40 -10.88
C LYS A 71 8.53 -6.95 -10.92
N GLY A 72 9.42 -5.97 -10.71
CA GLY A 72 9.04 -4.56 -10.74
C GLY A 72 8.60 -4.09 -12.12
N LYS A 73 9.20 -4.62 -13.20
CA LYS A 73 8.72 -4.37 -14.57
C LYS A 73 7.29 -4.87 -14.77
N TYR A 74 6.98 -6.07 -14.28
CA TYR A 74 5.60 -6.58 -14.31
C TYR A 74 4.65 -5.75 -13.46
N LEU A 75 5.05 -5.39 -12.23
CA LEU A 75 4.26 -4.53 -11.36
C LEU A 75 3.96 -3.19 -12.04
N PHE A 76 4.92 -2.60 -12.73
CA PHE A 76 4.69 -1.37 -13.46
C PHE A 76 3.69 -1.52 -14.60
N SER A 77 3.79 -2.59 -15.40
CA SER A 77 2.79 -2.86 -16.44
C SER A 77 1.38 -2.98 -15.85
N ILE A 78 1.25 -3.63 -14.68
CA ILE A 78 -0.03 -3.73 -13.97
C ILE A 78 -0.52 -2.36 -13.50
N ILE A 79 0.37 -1.51 -12.94
CA ILE A 79 0.05 -0.14 -12.53
C ILE A 79 -0.47 0.68 -13.71
N LEU A 80 0.21 0.62 -14.86
CA LEU A 80 -0.21 1.30 -16.08
C LEU A 80 -1.60 0.85 -16.53
N SER A 81 -1.84 -0.46 -16.58
CA SER A 81 -3.13 -1.03 -16.98
C SER A 81 -4.24 -0.66 -16.01
N ALA A 82 -4.02 -0.82 -14.70
CA ALA A 82 -5.01 -0.51 -13.68
C ALA A 82 -5.36 0.98 -13.68
N HIS A 83 -4.36 1.88 -13.80
CA HIS A 83 -4.61 3.31 -13.93
C HIS A 83 -5.39 3.66 -15.21
N ALA A 84 -5.00 3.12 -16.36
CA ALA A 84 -5.67 3.36 -17.63
C ALA A 84 -7.12 2.85 -17.64
N SER A 85 -7.40 1.76 -16.92
CA SER A 85 -8.73 1.17 -16.78
C SER A 85 -9.51 1.68 -15.55
N GLN A 86 -8.96 2.65 -14.81
CA GLN A 86 -9.58 3.21 -13.60
C GLN A 86 -9.96 2.13 -12.55
N GLN A 87 -9.19 1.05 -12.49
CA GLN A 87 -9.40 -0.04 -11.54
C GLN A 87 -8.83 0.33 -10.16
N THR A 88 -9.48 -0.16 -9.12
CA THR A 88 -8.94 -0.13 -7.77
C THR A 88 -7.89 -1.23 -7.60
N VAL A 89 -6.90 -0.95 -6.76
CA VAL A 89 -5.80 -1.85 -6.46
C VAL A 89 -5.58 -1.94 -4.97
N THR A 90 -5.13 -3.11 -4.52
CA THR A 90 -4.64 -3.31 -3.16
C THR A 90 -3.13 -3.46 -3.24
N PRO A 91 -2.33 -2.43 -2.91
CA PRO A 91 -0.88 -2.55 -2.94
C PRO A 91 -0.39 -3.35 -1.73
N LYS A 92 0.67 -4.14 -1.94
CA LYS A 92 1.49 -4.68 -0.87
C LYS A 92 2.76 -3.84 -0.78
N LEU A 93 3.02 -3.29 0.40
CA LEU A 93 4.17 -2.44 0.64
C LEU A 93 5.01 -3.04 1.76
N GLU A 94 6.30 -3.18 1.52
CA GLU A 94 7.23 -3.75 2.48
C GLU A 94 8.59 -3.06 2.38
N GLY A 95 9.08 -2.55 3.52
CA GLY A 95 10.35 -1.84 3.62
C GLY A 95 10.34 -0.45 2.98
N CYS A 96 11.46 0.26 3.16
CA CYS A 96 11.66 1.60 2.63
C CYS A 96 12.87 1.64 1.70
N ASP A 97 12.82 2.50 0.69
CA ASP A 97 13.97 2.79 -0.18
C ASP A 97 14.96 3.75 0.49
N GLU A 98 16.03 4.10 -0.23
CA GLU A 98 17.08 5.00 0.28
C GLU A 98 16.60 6.41 0.63
N LEU A 99 15.41 6.82 0.18
CA LEU A 99 14.78 8.10 0.53
C LEU A 99 13.64 7.93 1.54
N GLU A 100 13.62 6.77 2.22
CA GLU A 100 12.63 6.39 3.23
C GLU A 100 11.20 6.32 2.67
N ARG A 101 11.03 6.02 1.38
CA ARG A 101 9.70 5.82 0.77
C ARG A 101 9.33 4.34 0.77
N PRO A 102 8.06 3.99 0.95
CA PRO A 102 7.61 2.59 0.94
C PRO A 102 7.90 1.93 -0.41
N ILE A 103 8.18 0.62 -0.42
CA ILE A 103 8.43 -0.16 -1.64
C ILE A 103 7.23 -1.05 -1.95
N VAL A 104 6.72 -0.98 -3.18
CA VAL A 104 5.66 -1.86 -3.68
C VAL A 104 6.24 -3.25 -3.98
N THR A 105 5.88 -4.24 -3.17
CA THR A 105 6.30 -5.63 -3.36
C THR A 105 5.18 -6.51 -3.92
N GLY A 106 3.97 -5.98 -4.08
CA GLY A 106 2.83 -6.70 -4.66
C GLY A 106 1.72 -5.75 -5.05
N LEU A 107 0.85 -6.19 -5.95
CA LEU A 107 -0.32 -5.45 -6.37
C LEU A 107 -1.43 -6.43 -6.73
N ARG A 108 -2.59 -6.28 -6.08
CA ARG A 108 -3.81 -6.97 -6.46
C ARG A 108 -4.69 -5.97 -7.19
N VAL A 109 -5.17 -6.35 -8.37
CA VAL A 109 -6.12 -5.53 -9.14
C VAL A 109 -7.51 -6.09 -8.92
N GLU A 110 -8.45 -5.24 -8.57
CA GLU A 110 -9.85 -5.61 -8.42
C GLU A 110 -10.53 -5.49 -9.78
N SER A 111 -11.42 -6.44 -10.10
CA SER A 111 -12.22 -6.37 -11.32
C SER A 111 -13.11 -5.13 -11.27
N ALA A 112 -13.16 -4.37 -12.37
CA ALA A 112 -14.15 -3.31 -12.52
C ALA A 112 -15.56 -3.94 -12.39
N PRO A 113 -16.51 -3.26 -11.71
CA PRO A 113 -17.88 -3.72 -11.59
C PRO A 113 -18.59 -3.84 -12.95
#